data_AF-A0A0S8HEM6-F1
#
_entry.id   AF-A0A0S8HEM6-F1
#
_cell.length_a   1.000
_cell.length_b   1.000
_cell.length_c   1.000
_cell.angle_alpha   90.00
_cell.angle_beta   90.00
_cell.angle_gamma   90.00
#
_symmetry.space_group_name_H-M   'P 1'
#
loop_
_entity.id
_entity.type
_entity.pdbx_description
1 polymer ?
#
loop_
_entity_poly.entity_id
_entity_poly.type
_entity_poly.pdbx_seq_one_letter_code
_entity_poly.pdbx_strand_id
1 'polypeptide(L)'
;MKLSVKSLAITAAIVWGAAIFLTGIAHLIWPGYGTALLELADSLYPGYHVGGFVSVIVGTLYAILDGAVAGAVFAWLYNKLASSPPAA
;
A
#
# COMPACT_ATOMS: atom_id res chain seq x y z
N MET A 1 -16.74 12.57 -12.90
CA MET A 1 -15.56 12.05 -13.64
C MET A 1 -15.37 10.58 -13.28
N LYS A 2 -14.88 9.73 -14.19
CA LYS A 2 -14.69 8.29 -13.92
C LYS A 2 -13.20 7.99 -13.71
N LEU A 3 -12.86 7.34 -12.60
CA LEU A 3 -11.49 6.90 -12.33
C LEU A 3 -11.16 5.66 -13.17
N SER A 4 -9.98 5.65 -13.80
CA SER A 4 -9.44 4.44 -14.44
C SER A 4 -8.98 3.47 -13.36
N VAL A 5 -9.62 2.30 -13.28
CA VAL A 5 -9.31 1.25 -12.29
C VAL A 5 -7.86 0.80 -12.44
N LYS A 6 -7.40 0.55 -13.67
CA LYS A 6 -6.02 0.13 -13.95
C LYS A 6 -5.02 1.19 -13.52
N SER A 7 -5.26 2.46 -13.91
CA SER A 7 -4.35 3.54 -13.57
C SER A 7 -4.28 3.76 -12.06
N LEU A 8 -5.43 3.76 -11.37
CA LEU A 8 -5.42 3.97 -9.92
C LEU A 8 -4.78 2.81 -9.16
N ALA A 9 -5.02 1.57 -9.58
CA ALA A 9 -4.36 0.40 -9.00
C ALA A 9 -2.83 0.49 -9.13
N ILE A 10 -2.31 0.80 -10.34
CA ILE A 10 -0.86 0.92 -10.56
C ILE A 10 -0.28 2.09 -9.76
N THR A 11 -0.95 3.25 -9.76
CA THR A 11 -0.50 4.40 -8.97
C THR A 11 -0.46 4.09 -7.48
N ALA A 12 -1.50 3.48 -6.91
CA ALA A 12 -1.55 3.13 -5.50
C ALA A 12 -0.50 2.07 -5.14
N ALA A 13 -0.29 1.06 -5.99
CA ALA A 13 0.75 0.06 -5.82
C ALA A 13 2.16 0.67 -5.77
N ILE A 14 2.46 1.61 -6.68
CA ILE A 14 3.74 2.30 -6.72
C ILE A 14 3.93 3.16 -5.47
N VAL A 15 2.94 3.98 -5.13
CA VAL A 15 3.05 4.92 -4.00
C VAL A 15 3.19 4.18 -2.68
N TRP A 16 2.37 3.16 -2.44
CA TRP A 16 2.39 2.43 -1.18
C TRP A 16 3.59 1.48 -1.07
N GLY A 17 3.92 0.78 -2.16
CA GLY A 17 5.15 0.01 -2.27
C GLY A 17 6.40 0.85 -2.01
N ALA A 18 6.48 2.04 -2.60
CA ALA A 18 7.59 2.97 -2.38
C ALA A 18 7.63 3.49 -0.93
N ALA A 19 6.48 3.76 -0.31
CA ALA A 19 6.42 4.18 1.09
C ALA A 19 7.04 3.13 2.01
N ILE A 20 6.59 1.87 1.92
CA ILE A 20 7.13 0.77 2.74
C ILE A 20 8.60 0.49 2.40
N PHE A 21 8.98 0.53 1.12
CA PHE A 21 10.38 0.35 0.71
C PHE A 21 11.28 1.42 1.33
N LEU A 22 10.96 2.70 1.15
CA LEU A 22 11.77 3.82 1.63
C LEU A 22 11.82 3.85 3.16
N THR A 23 10.69 3.58 3.84
CA THR A 23 10.69 3.45 5.30
C THR A 23 11.53 2.27 5.78
N GLY A 24 11.45 1.11 5.11
CA GLY A 24 12.27 -0.05 5.43
C GLY A 24 13.76 0.22 5.26
N ILE A 25 14.18 0.84 4.15
CA ILE A 25 15.57 1.26 3.92
C ILE A 25 16.01 2.28 4.98
N ALA A 26 15.18 3.29 5.26
CA ALA A 26 15.49 4.29 6.28
C ALA A 26 15.64 3.66 7.68
N HIS A 27 14.83 2.65 8.02
CA HIS A 27 14.96 1.91 9.28
C HIS A 27 16.26 1.11 9.37
N LEU A 28 16.76 0.55 8.26
CA LEU A 28 18.06 -0.14 8.23
C LEU A 28 19.24 0.83 8.42
N ILE A 29 19.12 2.06 7.93
CA ILE A 29 20.16 3.10 8.07
C ILE A 29 20.09 3.76 9.45
N TRP A 30 18.87 4.04 9.92
CA TRP A 30 18.57 4.71 11.18
C TRP A 30 17.64 3.81 12.02
N PRO A 31 18.20 2.92 12.86
CA PRO A 31 17.41 2.04 13.70
C PRO A 31 16.35 2.82 14.49
N GLY A 32 15.09 2.38 14.37
CA GLY A 32 13.95 3.01 15.01
C GLY A 32 13.12 3.95 14.11
N TYR A 33 13.64 4.37 12.94
CA TYR A 33 12.87 5.18 12.00
C TYR A 33 11.66 4.41 11.46
N GLY A 34 10.47 5.02 11.52
CA GLY A 34 9.24 4.43 10.96
C GLY A 34 8.76 3.13 11.62
N THR A 35 9.25 2.81 12.83
CA THR A 35 8.95 1.55 13.53
C THR A 35 7.46 1.25 13.61
N ALA A 36 6.63 2.22 14.01
CA ALA A 36 5.18 2.01 14.13
C ALA A 36 4.51 1.59 12.81
N LEU A 37 4.99 2.09 11.66
CA LEU A 37 4.48 1.69 10.35
C LEU A 37 4.93 0.27 9.98
N LEU A 38 6.18 -0.08 10.27
CA LEU A 38 6.72 -1.41 9.98
C LEU A 38 6.10 -2.48 10.90
N GLU A 39 5.85 -2.16 12.18
CA GLU A 39 5.13 -3.03 13.11
C GLU A 39 3.67 -3.24 12.70
N LEU A 40 3.01 -2.20 12.18
CA LEU A 40 1.69 -2.37 11.56
C LEU A 40 1.76 -3.35 10.39
N ALA A 41 2.77 -3.25 9.52
CA ALA A 41 2.96 -4.21 8.43
C ALA A 41 3.25 -5.64 8.94
N ASP A 42 4.07 -5.80 9.99
CA ASP A 42 4.34 -7.08 10.69
C ASP A 42 3.04 -7.72 11.20
N SER A 43 2.15 -6.91 11.77
CA SER A 43 0.85 -7.39 12.26
C SER A 43 -0.10 -7.87 11.15
N LEU A 44 0.09 -7.42 9.91
CA LEU A 44 -0.81 -7.69 8.78
C LEU A 44 -0.28 -8.75 7.80
N TYR A 45 1.05 -8.85 7.64
CA TYR A 45 1.67 -9.62 6.56
C TYR A 45 2.34 -10.89 7.09
N PRO A 46 1.75 -12.07 6.81
CA PRO A 46 2.33 -13.34 7.23
C PRO A 46 3.76 -13.53 6.71
N GLY A 47 4.68 -13.86 7.61
CA GLY A 47 6.09 -14.13 7.26
C GLY A 47 6.93 -12.87 7.00
N TYR A 48 6.37 -11.67 7.12
CA TYR A 48 7.15 -10.44 7.26
C TYR A 48 7.42 -10.21 8.75
N HIS A 49 8.69 -10.04 9.11
CA HIS A 49 9.10 -9.61 10.44
C HIS A 49 10.06 -8.44 10.31
N VAL A 50 9.91 -7.41 11.14
CA VAL A 50 10.76 -6.23 11.06
C VAL A 50 12.22 -6.61 11.38
N GLY A 51 13.10 -6.45 10.39
CA GLY A 51 14.54 -6.62 10.57
C GLY A 51 15.24 -7.16 9.33
N GLY A 52 16.31 -6.48 8.91
CA GLY A 52 17.17 -6.91 7.81
C GLY A 52 16.64 -6.58 6.41
N PHE A 53 17.47 -6.83 5.40
CA PHE A 53 17.17 -6.45 4.01
C PHE A 53 16.07 -7.31 3.37
N VAL A 54 15.98 -8.59 3.77
CA VAL A 54 14.93 -9.50 3.28
C VAL A 54 13.54 -9.01 3.69
N SER A 55 13.39 -8.47 4.91
CA SER A 55 12.11 -7.93 5.34
C SER A 55 11.68 -6.77 4.44
N VAL A 56 12.59 -5.85 4.08
CA VAL A 56 12.29 -4.74 3.18
C VAL A 56 11.70 -5.25 1.85
N ILE A 57 12.31 -6.27 1.25
CA ILE A 57 11.79 -6.87 0.00
C ILE A 57 10.38 -7.45 0.21
N VAL A 58 10.21 -8.28 1.25
CA VAL A 58 8.94 -8.95 1.54
C VAL A 58 7.83 -7.92 1.81
N GLY A 59 8.10 -6.94 2.67
CA GLY A 59 7.19 -5.85 3.01
C GLY A 59 6.82 -5.01 1.79
N THR A 60 7.78 -4.69 0.91
CA THR A 60 7.51 -3.96 -0.33
C THR A 60 6.63 -4.76 -1.29
N LEU A 61 6.84 -6.07 -1.43
CA LEU A 61 5.99 -6.90 -2.30
C LEU A 61 4.56 -6.99 -1.79
N TYR A 62 4.36 -7.15 -0.48
CA TYR A 62 3.05 -7.06 0.13
C TYR A 62 2.41 -5.67 -0.09
N ALA A 63 3.18 -4.59 0.11
CA ALA A 63 2.75 -3.20 -0.07
C ALA A 63 2.39 -2.83 -1.52
N ILE A 64 3.00 -3.50 -2.50
CA ILE A 64 2.62 -3.35 -3.91
C ILE A 64 1.28 -4.03 -4.16
N LEU A 65 1.11 -5.24 -3.63
CA LEU A 65 -0.08 -6.06 -3.84
C LEU A 65 -1.31 -5.43 -3.17
N ASP A 66 -1.22 -5.07 -1.89
CA ASP A 66 -2.34 -4.44 -1.18
C ASP A 66 -2.66 -3.06 -1.76
N GLY A 67 -1.66 -2.25 -2.14
CA GLY A 67 -1.82 -0.96 -2.79
C GLY A 67 -2.55 -1.08 -4.12
N ALA A 68 -2.19 -2.08 -4.93
CA ALA A 68 -2.89 -2.39 -6.18
C ALA A 68 -4.36 -2.75 -5.93
N VAL A 69 -4.63 -3.64 -4.98
CA VAL A 69 -5.98 -4.10 -4.63
C VAL A 69 -6.81 -2.95 -4.07
N ALA A 70 -6.28 -2.19 -3.11
CA ALA A 70 -6.95 -1.04 -2.51
C ALA A 70 -7.26 0.03 -3.56
N GLY A 71 -6.30 0.36 -4.43
CA GLY A 71 -6.52 1.31 -5.53
C GLY A 71 -7.59 0.83 -6.53
N ALA A 72 -7.59 -0.46 -6.88
CA ALA A 72 -8.62 -1.03 -7.76
C ALA A 72 -10.01 -0.97 -7.13
N VAL A 73 -10.14 -1.39 -5.87
CA VAL A 73 -11.39 -1.35 -5.09
C VAL A 73 -11.89 0.08 -4.94
N PHE A 74 -10.98 1.03 -4.62
CA PHE A 74 -11.32 2.44 -4.49
C PHE A 74 -11.88 3.01 -5.79
N ALA A 75 -11.21 2.80 -6.92
CA ALA A 75 -11.68 3.28 -8.22
C ALA A 75 -13.05 2.69 -8.58
N TRP A 76 -13.22 1.38 -8.37
CA TRP A 76 -14.49 0.71 -8.63
C TRP A 76 -15.63 1.27 -7.78
N LEU A 77 -15.42 1.38 -6.46
CA LEU A 77 -16.45 1.84 -5.53
C LEU A 77 -16.79 3.31 -5.78
N TYR A 78 -15.78 4.16 -5.96
CA TYR A 78 -15.97 5.57 -6.31
C TYR A 78 -16.83 5.71 -7.56
N ASN A 79 -16.49 4.98 -8.63
CA ASN A 79 -17.24 5.04 -9.88
C ASN A 79 -18.69 4.58 -9.72
N LYS A 80 -18.93 3.55 -8.91
CA LYS A 80 -20.28 3.04 -8.62
C LYS A 80 -21.13 4.09 -7.89
N LEU A 81 -20.58 4.70 -6.84
CA LEU A 81 -21.28 5.71 -6.05
C LEU A 81 -21.51 6.99 -6.85
N ALA A 82 -20.51 7.45 -7.61
CA ALA A 82 -20.61 8.63 -8.46
C ALA A 82 -21.57 8.45 -9.65
N SER A 83 -21.93 7.21 -10.00
CA SER A 83 -22.93 6.89 -11.03
C SER A 83 -24.37 6.79 -10.51
N SER A 84 -24.59 6.94 -9.20
CA SER A 84 -25.94 6.89 -8.62
C SER A 84 -26.67 8.23 -8.84
N PRO A 85 -27.97 8.24 -9.23
CA PRO A 85 -28.74 9.47 -9.32
C PRO A 85 -28.76 10.19 -7.97
N PRO A 86 -28.83 11.54 -7.93
CA PRO A 86 -29.03 12.25 -6.68
C PRO A 86 -30.29 11.71 -5.99
N ALA A 87 -30.20 11.46 -4.69
CA ALA A 87 -31.34 11.03 -3.90
C ALA A 87 -32.47 12.06 -4.06
N ALA A 88 -33.65 11.59 -4.49
CA ALA A 88 -34.84 12.40 -4.72
C ALA A 88 -35.42 12.94 -3.40
#